data_AF-A0A9P7AZS6-F1
#
_entry.id   AF-A0A9P7AZS6-F1
#
_cell.length_a   1.000
_cell.length_b   1.000
_cell.length_c   1.000
_cell.angle_alpha   90.00
_cell.angle_beta   90.00
_cell.angle_gamma   90.00
#
_symmetry.space_group_name_H-M   'P 1'
#
loop_
_entity.id
_entity.type
_entity.pdbx_description
1 polymer ?
#
loop_
_entity_poly.entity_id
_entity_poly.type
_entity_poly.pdbx_seq_one_letter_code
_entity_poly.pdbx_strand_id
1 'polypeptide(L)'
;MADPRIHPEQDDEHEGASPSELLIEAARRNNTDLLQQVIDDVGDEEKSTILLNETKTVLGNYLYHEAALRGNYEIIDMLLDQEGFECDPINRMEGDTPLHSAVRYINSLDVNPDTAEEASSLIGMMCEAGNDPRIKNKANLTPYQLTDPRNSKLRQQLMDAVDMQQNHGDFINADEAAEEEFDDDYAGSGSDSDFDPEEFKKEQARRKEEKEKMRMEGQKVNGDIGQAI
;
A
#
# COMPACT_ATOMS: atom_id res chain seq x y z
N MET A 1 -4.76 74.22 -9.95
CA MET A 1 -5.71 73.35 -9.22
C MET A 1 -5.51 71.95 -9.75
N ALA A 2 -4.81 71.11 -8.99
CA ALA A 2 -4.70 69.68 -9.27
C ALA A 2 -5.99 69.00 -8.78
N ASP A 3 -6.59 68.14 -9.60
CA ASP A 3 -7.82 67.43 -9.26
C ASP A 3 -7.55 66.42 -8.13
N PRO A 4 -8.26 66.49 -6.99
CA PRO A 4 -8.04 65.59 -5.85
C PRO A 4 -8.62 64.17 -6.03
N ARG A 5 -9.07 63.80 -7.24
CA ARG A 5 -9.71 62.51 -7.54
C ARG A 5 -8.86 61.53 -8.36
N ILE A 6 -7.55 61.73 -8.44
CA ILE A 6 -6.65 60.71 -8.97
C ILE A 6 -6.47 59.65 -7.87
N HIS A 7 -7.45 58.75 -7.77
CA HIS A 7 -7.19 57.44 -7.21
C HIS A 7 -6.13 56.78 -8.10
N PRO A 8 -5.03 56.24 -7.56
CA PRO A 8 -4.27 55.27 -8.33
C PRO A 8 -5.27 54.17 -8.67
N GLU A 9 -5.47 53.91 -9.97
CA GLU A 9 -6.08 52.67 -10.41
C GLU A 9 -5.18 51.58 -9.82
N GLN A 10 -5.63 51.02 -8.70
CA GLN A 10 -5.17 49.71 -8.27
C GLN A 10 -5.72 48.80 -9.34
N ASP A 11 -4.91 48.55 -10.37
CA ASP A 11 -4.98 47.31 -11.12
C ASP A 11 -4.80 46.21 -10.08
N ASP A 12 -5.91 45.82 -9.45
CA ASP A 12 -6.04 44.53 -8.79
C ASP A 12 -5.93 43.51 -9.93
N GLU A 13 -4.69 43.26 -10.37
CA GLU A 13 -4.33 42.03 -11.05
C GLU A 13 -4.86 40.94 -10.13
N HIS A 14 -6.01 40.37 -10.50
CA HIS A 14 -6.52 39.17 -9.86
C HIS A 14 -5.45 38.10 -10.08
N GLU A 15 -4.52 37.97 -9.15
CA GLU A 15 -3.64 36.81 -9.05
C GLU A 15 -4.57 35.60 -9.10
N GLY A 16 -4.53 34.87 -10.22
CA GLY A 16 -5.30 33.66 -10.40
C GLY A 16 -4.97 32.66 -9.29
N ALA A 17 -5.84 31.68 -9.08
CA ALA A 17 -5.55 30.60 -8.14
C ALA A 17 -4.19 29.97 -8.49
N SER A 18 -3.35 29.75 -7.48
CA SER A 18 -2.05 29.12 -7.68
C SER A 18 -2.23 27.69 -8.21
N PRO A 19 -1.24 27.12 -8.94
CA PRO A 19 -1.33 25.74 -9.42
C PRO A 19 -1.68 24.74 -8.32
N SER A 20 -1.11 24.88 -7.12
CA SER A 20 -1.44 24.04 -5.97
C SER A 20 -2.89 24.17 -5.51
N GLU A 21 -3.47 25.38 -5.52
CA GLU A 21 -4.89 25.57 -5.18
C GLU A 21 -5.81 25.00 -6.26
N LEU A 22 -5.44 25.13 -7.54
CA LEU A 22 -6.18 24.51 -8.65
C LEU A 22 -6.17 22.98 -8.53
N LEU A 23 -5.03 22.38 -8.21
CA LEU A 23 -4.91 20.94 -7.95
C LEU A 23 -5.82 20.50 -6.80
N ILE A 24 -5.78 21.22 -5.67
CA ILE A 24 -6.63 20.92 -4.51
C ILE A 24 -8.11 21.00 -4.88
N GLU A 25 -8.53 22.02 -5.62
CA GLU A 25 -9.93 22.14 -6.06
C GLU A 25 -10.30 21.07 -7.09
N ALA A 26 -9.39 20.70 -7.99
CA ALA A 26 -9.58 19.57 -8.91
C ALA A 26 -9.83 18.27 -8.15
N ALA A 27 -8.97 17.97 -7.17
CA ALA A 27 -9.10 16.79 -6.32
C ALA A 27 -10.33 16.81 -5.43
N ARG A 28 -10.84 17.98 -5.03
CA ARG A 28 -12.08 18.08 -4.22
C ARG A 28 -13.34 17.88 -5.03
N ARG A 29 -13.33 18.31 -6.29
CA ARG A 29 -14.51 18.29 -7.17
C ARG A 29 -14.52 17.13 -8.15
N ASN A 30 -13.56 16.22 -8.06
CA ASN A 30 -13.33 15.15 -9.02
C ASN A 30 -13.21 15.68 -10.46
N ASN A 31 -12.49 16.79 -10.63
CA ASN A 31 -12.34 17.45 -11.94
C ASN A 31 -11.02 17.03 -12.60
N THR A 32 -11.07 15.92 -13.34
CA THR A 32 -9.93 15.34 -14.06
C THR A 32 -9.39 16.26 -15.14
N ASP A 33 -10.25 17.02 -15.82
CA ASP A 33 -9.85 17.94 -16.88
C ASP A 33 -8.97 19.07 -16.32
N LEU A 34 -9.36 19.62 -15.16
CA LEU A 34 -8.55 20.64 -14.49
C LEU A 34 -7.23 20.07 -13.96
N LEU A 35 -7.25 18.85 -13.42
CA LEU A 35 -6.02 18.17 -12.99
C LEU A 35 -5.05 18.03 -14.17
N GLN A 36 -5.51 17.48 -15.29
CA GLN A 36 -4.69 17.30 -16.49
C GLN A 36 -4.19 18.63 -17.03
N GLN A 37 -5.06 19.64 -17.10
CA GLN A 37 -4.66 20.96 -17.58
C GLN A 37 -3.51 21.54 -16.75
N VAL A 38 -3.57 21.43 -15.42
CA VAL A 38 -2.49 21.95 -14.56
C VAL A 38 -1.20 21.17 -14.75
N ILE A 39 -1.27 19.84 -14.94
CA ILE A 39 -0.09 19.00 -15.25
C ILE A 39 0.51 19.42 -16.60
N ASP A 40 -0.32 19.59 -17.62
CA ASP A 40 0.11 19.99 -18.97
C ASP A 40 0.72 21.41 -18.98
N ASP A 41 0.16 22.34 -18.19
CA ASP A 41 0.64 23.72 -18.07
C ASP A 41 2.04 23.79 -17.41
N VAL A 42 2.41 22.81 -16.58
CA VAL A 42 3.78 22.68 -16.05
C VAL A 42 4.75 22.20 -17.13
N GLY A 43 4.30 21.29 -18.01
CA GLY A 43 5.01 20.84 -19.22
C GLY A 43 6.28 20.02 -18.98
N ASP A 44 6.56 19.65 -17.74
CA ASP A 44 7.73 18.89 -17.31
C ASP A 44 7.29 17.83 -16.30
N GLU A 45 7.52 16.56 -16.61
CA GLU A 45 7.04 15.41 -15.82
C GLU A 45 7.62 15.42 -14.40
N GLU A 46 8.92 15.67 -14.24
CA GLU A 46 9.58 15.70 -12.92
C GLU A 46 9.02 16.84 -12.06
N LYS A 47 8.87 18.04 -12.63
CA LYS A 47 8.27 19.18 -11.91
C LYS A 47 6.80 18.93 -11.56
N SER A 48 6.06 18.26 -12.44
CA SER A 48 4.67 17.90 -12.20
C SER A 48 4.56 16.92 -11.03
N THR A 49 5.37 15.86 -11.02
CA THR A 49 5.43 14.90 -9.91
C THR A 49 5.81 15.56 -8.59
N ILE A 50 6.82 16.43 -8.58
CA ILE A 50 7.20 17.20 -7.38
C ILE A 50 6.03 18.06 -6.92
N LEU A 51 5.37 18.79 -7.82
CA LEU A 51 4.23 19.63 -7.50
C LEU A 51 3.07 18.83 -6.90
N LEU A 52 2.74 17.67 -7.48
CA LEU A 52 1.69 16.78 -7.00
C LEU A 52 2.01 16.22 -5.59
N ASN A 53 3.26 15.81 -5.37
CA ASN A 53 3.73 15.26 -4.09
C ASN A 53 3.89 16.33 -3.00
N GLU A 54 4.18 17.58 -3.34
CA GLU A 54 4.37 18.65 -2.36
C GLU A 54 3.10 19.45 -2.05
N THR A 55 2.10 19.41 -2.94
CA THR A 55 0.84 20.15 -2.78
C THR A 55 0.07 19.66 -1.55
N LYS A 56 -0.10 20.57 -0.58
CA LYS A 56 -0.79 20.32 0.69
C LYS A 56 -1.82 21.39 0.96
N THR A 57 -2.93 20.98 1.57
CA THR A 57 -3.92 21.92 2.09
C THR A 57 -3.41 22.60 3.36
N VAL A 58 -4.13 23.64 3.80
CA VAL A 58 -3.87 24.32 5.09
C VAL A 58 -3.92 23.39 6.30
N LEU A 59 -4.63 22.27 6.20
CA LEU A 59 -4.71 21.24 7.24
C LEU A 59 -3.53 20.24 7.17
N GLY A 60 -2.67 20.36 6.15
CA GLY A 60 -1.53 19.48 5.94
C GLY A 60 -1.92 18.11 5.36
N ASN A 61 -3.08 18.02 4.69
CA ASN A 61 -3.42 16.89 3.82
C ASN A 61 -2.75 17.09 2.47
N TYR A 62 -2.14 16.03 1.94
CA TYR A 62 -1.63 16.02 0.57
C TYR A 62 -2.79 15.93 -0.42
N LEU A 63 -2.53 16.25 -1.68
CA LEU A 63 -3.49 16.11 -2.77
C LEU A 63 -4.18 14.74 -2.76
N TYR A 64 -3.38 13.68 -2.59
CA TYR A 64 -3.88 12.31 -2.53
C TYR A 64 -4.87 12.06 -1.39
N HIS A 65 -4.64 12.65 -0.21
CA HIS A 65 -5.58 12.54 0.91
C HIS A 65 -6.91 13.22 0.62
N GLU A 66 -6.89 14.40 -0.03
CA GLU A 66 -8.12 15.12 -0.35
C GLU A 66 -8.99 14.36 -1.36
N ALA A 67 -8.37 13.69 -2.33
CA ALA A 67 -9.06 12.81 -3.26
C ALA A 67 -9.62 11.56 -2.53
N ALA A 68 -8.80 10.91 -1.70
CA ALA A 68 -9.18 9.71 -0.95
C ALA A 68 -10.29 9.96 0.08
N LEU A 69 -10.29 11.10 0.78
CA LEU A 69 -11.33 11.49 1.75
C LEU A 69 -12.72 11.66 1.10
N ARG A 70 -12.78 11.74 -0.23
CA ARG A 70 -14.01 11.92 -1.01
C ARG A 70 -14.33 10.74 -1.91
N GLY A 71 -13.45 9.73 -1.95
CA GLY A 71 -13.58 8.60 -2.87
C GLY A 71 -13.56 9.00 -4.34
N ASN A 72 -12.82 10.05 -4.68
CA ASN A 72 -12.70 10.54 -6.05
C ASN A 72 -11.78 9.61 -6.85
N TYR A 73 -12.35 8.48 -7.29
CA TYR A 73 -11.67 7.35 -7.92
C TYR A 73 -10.85 7.79 -9.13
N GLU A 74 -11.42 8.61 -10.01
CA GLU A 74 -10.78 9.03 -11.26
C GLU A 74 -9.56 9.93 -11.02
N ILE A 75 -9.64 10.83 -10.03
CA ILE A 75 -8.47 11.62 -9.62
C ILE A 75 -7.39 10.71 -9.05
N ILE A 76 -7.76 9.72 -8.22
CA ILE A 76 -6.79 8.80 -7.62
C ILE A 76 -6.08 7.99 -8.70
N ASP A 77 -6.83 7.45 -9.66
CA ASP A 77 -6.31 6.71 -10.81
C ASP A 77 -5.28 7.55 -11.58
N MET A 78 -5.65 8.78 -11.97
CA MET A 78 -4.75 9.70 -12.69
C MET A 78 -3.49 10.06 -11.90
N LEU A 79 -3.58 10.19 -10.57
CA LEU A 79 -2.44 10.49 -9.71
C LEU A 79 -1.49 9.30 -9.61
N LEU A 80 -2.03 8.09 -9.46
CA LEU A 80 -1.25 6.84 -9.38
C LEU A 80 -0.58 6.48 -10.70
N ASP A 81 -1.11 6.93 -11.83
CA ASP A 81 -0.49 6.79 -13.15
C ASP A 81 0.75 7.67 -13.35
N GLN A 82 0.99 8.68 -12.50
CA GLN A 82 2.16 9.57 -12.63
C GLN A 82 3.44 8.88 -12.15
N GLU A 83 4.50 8.98 -12.96
CA GLU A 83 5.79 8.41 -12.59
C GLU A 83 6.38 9.11 -11.36
N GLY A 84 6.76 8.32 -10.36
CA GLY A 84 7.36 8.83 -9.12
C GLY A 84 6.38 9.49 -8.15
N PHE A 85 5.07 9.33 -8.34
CA PHE A 85 4.07 9.77 -7.39
C PHE A 85 4.19 9.00 -6.06
N GLU A 86 4.10 9.71 -4.94
CA GLU A 86 4.25 9.13 -3.61
C GLU A 86 2.91 8.52 -3.14
N CYS A 87 2.92 7.21 -2.90
CA CYS A 87 1.72 6.45 -2.54
C CYS A 87 1.34 6.59 -1.06
N ASP A 88 2.32 6.71 -0.15
CA ASP A 88 2.07 6.68 1.29
C ASP A 88 2.50 7.97 2.04
N PRO A 89 2.15 9.18 1.55
CA PRO A 89 2.42 10.40 2.30
C PRO A 89 1.64 10.38 3.62
N ILE A 90 2.23 10.91 4.70
CA ILE A 90 1.59 10.95 6.02
C ILE A 90 1.09 12.37 6.31
N ASN A 91 -0.20 12.53 6.55
CA ASN A 91 -0.77 13.86 6.83
C ASN A 91 -0.34 14.43 8.19
N ARG A 92 -0.39 15.76 8.30
CA ARG A 92 0.08 16.45 9.52
C ARG A 92 -0.85 16.24 10.72
N MET A 93 -2.17 16.22 10.51
CA MET A 93 -3.14 16.24 11.62
C MET A 93 -3.19 14.89 12.35
N GLU A 94 -3.62 13.85 11.64
CA GLU A 94 -3.92 12.52 12.20
C GLU A 94 -2.76 11.52 12.03
N GLY A 95 -1.78 11.84 11.17
CA GLY A 95 -0.80 10.86 10.71
C GLY A 95 -1.40 9.77 9.83
N ASP A 96 -2.54 10.05 9.21
CA ASP A 96 -3.19 9.15 8.27
C ASP A 96 -2.39 9.09 6.97
N THR A 97 -2.41 7.94 6.29
CA THR A 97 -2.02 7.79 4.87
C THR A 97 -3.26 8.01 3.97
N PRO A 98 -3.10 8.10 2.64
CA PRO A 98 -4.25 8.14 1.73
C PRO A 98 -5.18 6.94 1.92
N LEU A 99 -4.63 5.75 2.20
CA LEU A 99 -5.43 4.55 2.45
C LEU A 99 -6.30 4.66 3.71
N HIS A 100 -5.81 5.30 4.78
CA HIS A 100 -6.64 5.63 5.95
C HIS A 100 -7.79 6.58 5.57
N SER A 101 -7.50 7.57 4.74
CA SER A 101 -8.48 8.55 4.26
C SER A 101 -9.58 7.91 3.43
N ALA A 102 -9.23 6.99 2.53
CA ALA A 102 -10.18 6.22 1.74
C ALA A 102 -11.09 5.35 2.63
N VAL A 103 -10.52 4.67 3.64
CA VAL A 103 -11.32 3.89 4.61
C VAL A 103 -12.30 4.79 5.37
N ARG A 104 -11.89 5.99 5.78
CA ARG A 104 -12.80 6.94 6.44
C ARG A 104 -13.95 7.39 5.53
N TYR A 105 -13.66 7.64 4.26
CA TYR A 105 -14.70 7.93 3.26
C TYR A 105 -15.69 6.77 3.16
N ILE A 106 -15.18 5.54 2.97
CA ILE A 106 -16.03 4.35 2.84
C ILE A 106 -16.90 4.13 4.08
N ASN A 107 -16.34 4.33 5.27
CA ASN A 107 -17.09 4.23 6.53
C ASN A 107 -18.20 5.29 6.67
N SER A 108 -18.13 6.39 5.92
CA SER A 108 -19.18 7.42 5.89
C SER A 108 -20.35 7.07 4.98
N LEU A 109 -20.18 6.07 4.11
CA LEU A 109 -21.22 5.58 3.19
C LEU A 109 -22.11 4.55 3.89
N ASP A 110 -23.35 4.44 3.41
CA ASP A 110 -24.23 3.34 3.81
C ASP A 110 -23.72 2.03 3.22
N VAL A 111 -23.61 1.00 4.07
CA VAL A 111 -23.16 -0.32 3.65
C VAL A 111 -24.28 -1.01 2.86
N ASN A 112 -24.13 -1.04 1.54
CA ASN A 112 -24.98 -1.77 0.60
C ASN A 112 -24.10 -2.47 -0.45
N PRO A 113 -24.66 -3.37 -1.29
CA PRO A 113 -23.86 -4.10 -2.27
C PRO A 113 -23.11 -3.20 -3.26
N ASP A 114 -23.75 -2.13 -3.73
CA ASP A 114 -23.18 -1.21 -4.73
C ASP A 114 -21.98 -0.45 -4.13
N THR A 115 -22.14 0.14 -2.95
CA THR A 115 -21.06 0.86 -2.25
C THR A 115 -19.94 -0.08 -1.79
N ALA A 116 -20.25 -1.34 -1.48
CA ALA A 116 -19.24 -2.33 -1.14
C ALA A 116 -18.40 -2.76 -2.35
N GLU A 117 -18.96 -2.75 -3.56
CA GLU A 117 -18.20 -2.98 -4.80
C GLU A 117 -17.31 -1.79 -5.12
N GLU A 118 -17.83 -0.56 -5.05
CA GLU A 118 -17.05 0.68 -5.25
C GLU A 118 -15.88 0.78 -4.25
N ALA A 119 -16.16 0.52 -2.97
CA ALA A 119 -15.14 0.50 -1.91
C ALA A 119 -14.04 -0.54 -2.18
N SER A 120 -14.43 -1.74 -2.61
CA SER A 120 -13.47 -2.79 -2.94
C SER A 120 -12.61 -2.42 -4.15
N SER A 121 -13.19 -1.87 -5.21
CA SER A 121 -12.43 -1.43 -6.39
C SER A 121 -11.43 -0.34 -6.03
N LEU A 122 -11.86 0.66 -5.25
CA LEU A 122 -10.99 1.76 -4.82
C LEU A 122 -9.80 1.27 -3.99
N ILE A 123 -10.05 0.49 -2.93
CA ILE A 123 -8.96 -0.04 -2.10
C ILE A 123 -8.07 -1.02 -2.86
N GLY A 124 -8.65 -1.79 -3.80
CA GLY A 124 -7.91 -2.72 -4.64
C GLY A 124 -6.88 -1.99 -5.48
N MET A 125 -7.32 -0.98 -6.23
CA MET A 125 -6.44 -0.12 -7.02
C MET A 125 -5.32 0.49 -6.15
N MET A 126 -5.65 1.07 -5.00
CA MET A 126 -4.64 1.70 -4.15
C MET A 126 -3.59 0.68 -3.67
N CYS A 127 -4.02 -0.50 -3.21
CA CYS A 127 -3.09 -1.55 -2.80
C CYS A 127 -2.26 -2.11 -3.97
N GLU A 128 -2.85 -2.26 -5.15
CA GLU A 128 -2.14 -2.69 -6.36
C GLU A 128 -1.09 -1.66 -6.82
N ALA A 129 -1.38 -0.37 -6.65
CA ALA A 129 -0.43 0.72 -6.88
C ALA A 129 0.65 0.85 -5.79
N GLY A 130 0.64 -0.03 -4.78
CA GLY A 130 1.71 -0.14 -3.79
C GLY A 130 1.48 0.63 -2.48
N ASN A 131 0.26 1.08 -2.19
CA ASN A 131 -0.07 1.72 -0.91
C ASN A 131 0.01 0.69 0.23
N ASP A 132 0.80 0.95 1.28
CA ASP A 132 1.05 -0.01 2.38
C ASP A 132 -0.08 0.01 3.45
N PRO A 133 -0.88 -1.06 3.58
CA PRO A 133 -1.96 -1.16 4.56
C PRO A 133 -1.50 -1.43 6.00
N ARG A 134 -0.19 -1.56 6.23
CA ARG A 134 0.38 -1.84 7.56
C ARG A 134 0.78 -0.57 8.30
N ILE A 135 0.88 0.55 7.59
CA ILE A 135 1.23 1.85 8.19
C ILE A 135 0.18 2.21 9.24
N LYS A 136 0.65 2.71 10.38
CA LYS A 136 -0.19 3.13 11.50
C LYS A 136 -0.22 4.65 11.57
N ASN A 137 -1.40 5.19 11.84
CA ASN A 137 -1.56 6.60 12.13
C ASN A 137 -1.11 6.98 13.55
N LYS A 138 -1.28 8.25 13.95
CA LYS A 138 -0.92 8.70 15.32
C LYS A 138 -1.74 8.04 16.42
N ALA A 139 -2.92 7.51 16.11
CA ALA A 139 -3.72 6.72 17.05
C ALA A 139 -3.24 5.26 17.14
N ASN A 140 -2.14 4.90 16.46
CA ASN A 140 -1.61 3.54 16.31
C ASN A 140 -2.58 2.57 15.62
N LEU A 141 -3.48 3.09 14.79
CA LEU A 141 -4.46 2.30 14.05
C LEU A 141 -4.01 2.13 12.60
N THR A 142 -4.18 0.93 12.05
CA THR A 142 -4.03 0.67 10.61
C THR A 142 -5.36 0.92 9.86
N PRO A 143 -5.36 1.04 8.53
CA PRO A 143 -6.59 1.13 7.73
C PRO A 143 -7.56 -0.04 7.98
N TYR A 144 -7.03 -1.26 8.14
CA TYR A 144 -7.82 -2.44 8.52
C TYR A 144 -8.54 -2.27 9.86
N GLN A 145 -7.88 -1.68 10.85
CA GLN A 145 -8.46 -1.44 12.18
C GLN A 145 -9.49 -0.31 12.17
N LEU A 146 -9.36 0.66 11.26
CA LEU A 146 -10.36 1.71 11.07
C LEU A 146 -11.61 1.25 10.33
N THR A 147 -11.53 0.17 9.56
CA THR A 147 -12.63 -0.31 8.72
C THR A 147 -13.83 -0.74 9.56
N ASP A 148 -15.04 -0.31 9.16
CA ASP A 148 -16.30 -0.70 9.81
C ASP A 148 -16.41 -2.24 9.92
N PRO A 149 -16.65 -2.81 11.12
CA PRO A 149 -16.84 -4.24 11.32
C PRO A 149 -17.93 -4.88 10.45
N ARG A 150 -18.92 -4.10 10.02
CA ARG A 150 -20.02 -4.57 9.14
C ARG A 150 -19.56 -4.83 7.71
N ASN A 151 -18.49 -4.16 7.26
CA ASN A 151 -17.94 -4.35 5.92
C ASN A 151 -16.90 -5.48 5.92
N SER A 152 -17.37 -6.72 6.05
CA SER A 152 -16.51 -7.90 6.10
C SER A 152 -15.65 -8.08 4.84
N LYS A 153 -16.18 -7.67 3.67
CA LYS A 153 -15.48 -7.76 2.39
C LYS A 153 -14.23 -6.86 2.37
N LEU A 154 -14.39 -5.59 2.75
CA LEU A 154 -13.28 -4.64 2.81
C LEU A 154 -12.22 -5.04 3.84
N ARG A 155 -12.66 -5.56 4.99
CA ARG A 155 -11.75 -6.08 6.02
C ARG A 155 -10.92 -7.25 5.50
N GLN A 156 -11.55 -8.19 4.81
CA GLN A 156 -10.86 -9.32 4.21
C GLN A 156 -9.85 -8.83 3.17
N GLN A 157 -10.25 -7.92 2.30
CA GLN A 157 -9.37 -7.37 1.26
C GLN A 157 -8.13 -6.66 1.83
N LEU A 158 -8.29 -5.84 2.87
CA LEU A 158 -7.15 -5.19 3.52
C LEU A 158 -6.25 -6.20 4.26
N MET A 159 -6.83 -7.27 4.82
CA MET A 159 -6.06 -8.36 5.42
C MET A 159 -5.25 -9.12 4.36
N ASP A 160 -5.88 -9.46 3.24
CA ASP A 160 -5.21 -10.13 2.12
C ASP A 160 -4.07 -9.26 1.56
N ALA A 161 -4.27 -7.95 1.45
CA ALA A 161 -3.23 -7.01 1.02
C ALA A 161 -2.03 -6.96 2.00
N VAL A 162 -2.29 -6.99 3.31
CA VAL A 162 -1.23 -7.09 4.33
C VAL A 162 -0.42 -8.38 4.16
N ASP A 163 -1.11 -9.51 3.98
CA ASP A 163 -0.46 -10.83 3.83
C ASP A 163 0.38 -10.91 2.55
N MET A 164 -0.11 -10.36 1.43
CA MET A 164 0.64 -10.29 0.17
C MET A 164 1.94 -9.51 0.34
N GLN A 165 1.91 -8.38 1.06
CA GLN A 165 3.10 -7.55 1.25
C GLN A 165 4.10 -8.12 2.26
N GLN A 166 3.65 -8.97 3.19
CA GLN A 166 4.54 -9.77 4.05
C GLN A 166 5.26 -10.85 3.25
N ASN A 167 4.53 -11.57 2.40
CA ASN A 167 5.09 -12.66 1.59
C ASN A 167 6.02 -12.17 0.48
N HIS A 168 5.83 -10.95 -0.03
CA HIS A 168 6.76 -10.32 -0.96
C HIS A 168 8.12 -10.00 -0.32
N GLY A 169 8.19 -9.93 1.02
CA GLY A 169 9.44 -9.71 1.77
C GLY A 169 10.21 -10.98 2.13
N ASP A 170 9.65 -12.18 1.90
CA ASP A 170 10.21 -13.48 2.31
C ASP A 170 10.80 -14.31 1.14
N PHE A 171 11.02 -13.68 -0.02
CA PHE A 171 11.87 -14.27 -1.06
C PHE A 171 13.35 -14.13 -0.66
N ILE A 172 13.77 -14.88 0.35
CA ILE A 172 15.17 -15.20 0.54
C ILE A 172 15.59 -16.02 -0.70
N ASN A 173 16.60 -15.53 -1.43
CA ASN A 173 17.22 -16.27 -2.52
C ASN A 173 17.59 -17.67 -2.03
N ALA A 174 16.95 -18.71 -2.57
CA ALA A 174 17.25 -20.11 -2.25
C ALA A 174 18.69 -20.53 -2.62
N ASP A 175 19.46 -19.65 -3.28
CA ASP A 175 20.87 -19.84 -3.63
C ASP A 175 21.87 -19.25 -2.62
N GLU A 176 21.43 -18.51 -1.59
CA GLU A 176 22.30 -18.00 -0.50
C GLU A 176 22.05 -18.67 0.86
N ALA A 177 21.32 -19.79 0.90
CA ALA A 177 21.15 -20.61 2.11
C ALA A 177 22.27 -21.66 2.27
N ALA A 178 23.50 -21.31 1.91
CA ALA A 178 24.68 -22.12 2.23
C ALA A 178 25.39 -21.47 3.44
N GLU A 179 25.34 -22.18 4.57
CA GLU A 179 26.15 -21.98 5.77
C GLU A 179 25.67 -20.90 6.76
N GLU A 180 24.51 -21.12 7.40
CA GLU A 180 24.40 -20.77 8.82
C GLU A 180 24.10 -22.05 9.62
N GLU A 181 25.10 -22.50 10.37
CA GLU A 181 24.96 -23.50 11.44
C GLU A 181 23.96 -22.97 12.46
N PHE A 182 22.72 -23.47 12.40
CA PHE A 182 21.73 -23.27 13.46
C PHE A 182 22.19 -23.98 14.73
N ASP A 183 22.53 -23.19 15.75
CA ASP A 183 22.69 -23.64 17.14
C ASP A 183 21.29 -23.85 17.74
N ASP A 184 20.95 -25.11 17.98
CA ASP A 184 19.60 -25.59 18.29
C ASP A 184 19.28 -25.43 19.80
N ASP A 185 19.12 -24.18 20.26
CA ASP A 185 18.59 -23.85 21.60
C ASP A 185 17.12 -23.39 21.54
N TYR A 186 16.23 -24.16 20.89
CA TYR A 186 14.78 -23.89 20.96
C TYR A 186 14.02 -25.08 21.56
N ALA A 187 13.99 -25.11 22.89
CA ALA A 187 13.12 -25.98 23.68
C ALA A 187 11.65 -25.54 23.52
N GLY A 188 10.94 -26.18 22.58
CA GLY A 188 9.50 -26.07 22.40
C GLY A 188 8.73 -26.51 23.65
N SER A 189 7.85 -25.63 24.12
CA SER A 189 7.03 -25.79 25.32
C SER A 189 5.90 -26.83 25.13
N GLY A 190 5.94 -27.89 25.93
CA GLY A 190 4.77 -28.37 26.71
C GLY A 190 3.66 -29.15 26.01
N SER A 191 3.85 -30.46 25.84
CA SER A 191 2.75 -31.43 25.96
C SER A 191 3.26 -32.66 26.72
N ASP A 192 2.67 -32.91 27.89
CA ASP A 192 3.03 -34.00 28.81
C ASP A 192 2.85 -35.38 28.16
N SER A 193 3.96 -36.00 27.78
CA SER A 193 4.10 -37.45 27.63
C SER A 193 5.57 -37.79 27.84
N ASP A 194 5.86 -38.72 28.75
CA ASP A 194 7.21 -39.16 29.14
C ASP A 194 8.17 -39.25 27.94
N PHE A 195 8.97 -38.20 27.76
CA PHE A 195 9.91 -38.06 26.67
C PHE A 195 11.10 -38.98 26.94
N ASP A 196 11.16 -40.14 26.28
CA ASP A 196 12.32 -41.02 26.26
C ASP A 196 13.35 -40.49 25.25
N PRO A 197 14.50 -39.94 25.72
CA PRO A 197 15.50 -39.34 24.84
C PRO A 197 16.15 -40.36 23.89
N GLU A 198 16.13 -41.65 24.23
CA GLU A 198 16.70 -42.70 23.38
C GLU A 198 15.77 -43.05 22.21
N GLU A 199 14.45 -43.01 22.42
CA GLU A 199 13.47 -43.19 21.35
C GLU A 199 13.53 -42.04 20.34
N PHE A 200 13.69 -40.80 20.82
CA PHE A 200 13.83 -39.62 19.97
C PHE A 200 15.07 -39.68 19.05
N LYS A 201 16.22 -40.11 19.58
CA LYS A 201 17.45 -40.28 18.78
C LYS A 201 17.29 -41.37 17.72
N LYS A 202 16.63 -42.46 18.08
CA LYS A 202 16.38 -43.57 17.16
C LYS A 202 15.43 -43.16 16.03
N GLU A 203 14.41 -42.36 16.33
CA GLU A 203 13.48 -41.83 15.34
C GLU A 203 14.14 -40.81 14.39
N GLN A 204 15.00 -39.93 14.92
CA GLN A 204 15.81 -39.02 14.11
C GLN A 204 16.74 -39.79 13.15
N ALA A 205 17.39 -40.86 13.63
CA ALA A 205 18.24 -41.72 12.79
C ALA A 205 17.42 -42.39 11.68
N ARG A 206 16.23 -42.93 12.00
CA ARG A 206 15.32 -43.56 11.04
C ARG A 206 14.87 -42.57 9.96
N ARG A 207 14.49 -41.35 10.33
CA ARG A 207 14.09 -40.30 9.39
C ARG A 207 15.25 -39.85 8.49
N LYS A 208 16.48 -39.85 9.00
CA LYS A 208 17.68 -39.54 8.22
C LYS A 208 17.97 -40.63 7.19
N GLU A 209 17.86 -41.90 7.58
CA GLU A 209 18.02 -43.05 6.68
C GLU A 209 16.92 -43.08 5.60
N GLU A 210 15.66 -42.81 5.94
CA GLU A 210 14.56 -42.72 4.97
C GLU A 210 14.79 -41.60 3.95
N LYS A 211 15.21 -40.42 4.40
CA LYS A 211 15.55 -39.29 3.50
C LYS A 211 16.71 -39.65 2.57
N GLU A 212 17.74 -40.31 3.08
CA GLU A 212 18.89 -40.72 2.27
C GLU A 212 18.51 -41.81 1.27
N LYS A 213 17.63 -42.73 1.65
CA LYS A 213 17.08 -43.76 0.77
C LYS A 213 16.19 -43.16 -0.32
N MET A 214 15.31 -42.20 0.01
CA MET A 214 14.50 -41.46 -0.97
C MET A 214 15.39 -40.67 -1.95
N ARG A 215 16.49 -40.09 -1.48
CA ARG A 215 17.47 -39.38 -2.33
C ARG A 215 18.15 -40.34 -3.31
N MET A 216 18.54 -41.53 -2.84
CA MET A 216 19.18 -42.56 -3.67
C MET A 216 18.19 -43.21 -4.67
N GLU A 217 16.93 -43.40 -4.29
CA GLU A 217 15.88 -43.90 -5.18
C GLU A 217 15.53 -42.87 -6.26
N GLY A 218 15.45 -41.57 -5.91
CA GLY A 218 15.26 -40.48 -6.88
C GLY A 218 16.40 -40.36 -7.90
N GLN A 219 17.63 -40.70 -7.51
CA GLN A 219 18.79 -40.70 -8.41
C GLN A 219 18.83 -41.90 -9.38
N LYS A 220 18.24 -43.04 -9.00
CA LYS A 220 18.16 -44.22 -9.87
C LYS A 220 17.10 -44.08 -10.97
N VAL A 221 15.96 -43.44 -10.68
CA VAL A 221 14.89 -43.23 -11.67
C VAL A 221 15.36 -42.35 -12.84
N ASN A 222 16.30 -41.43 -12.62
CA ASN A 222 16.88 -40.59 -13.67
C ASN A 222 18.03 -41.26 -14.47
N GLY A 223 18.53 -42.42 -14.02
CA GLY A 223 19.60 -43.16 -14.71
C GLY A 223 19.11 -44.08 -15.83
N ASP A 224 17.88 -44.59 -15.74
CA ASP A 224 17.37 -45.63 -16.66
C ASP A 224 16.69 -45.07 -17.93
N ILE A 225 16.45 -43.75 -18.01
CA ILE A 225 15.87 -43.10 -19.21
C ILE A 225 16.98 -42.74 -20.23
N GLY A 226 18.26 -42.82 -19.85
CA GLY A 226 19.41 -42.41 -20.66
C GLY A 226 20.06 -43.47 -21.55
N GLN A 227 19.56 -44.72 -21.62
CA GLN A 227 20.16 -45.80 -22.43
C GLN A 227 19.23 -46.40 -23.52
N ALA A 228 18.09 -45.78 -23.81
CA ALA A 228 17.22 -46.20 -24.91
C ALA A 228 16.98 -45.06 -25.91
N ILE A 229 18.05 -44.51 -26.49
CA ILE A 229 18.03 -43.79 -27.76
C ILE A 229 19.29 -44.13 -28.56
#